data_AF-A0A1A6HS41-F1
#
_entry.id   AF-A0A1A6HS41-F1
#
_cell.length_a   1.000
_cell.length_b   1.000
_cell.length_c   1.000
_cell.angle_alpha   90.00
_cell.angle_beta   90.00
_cell.angle_gamma   90.00
#
_symmetry.space_group_name_H-M   'P 1'
#
loop_
_entity.id
_entity.type
_entity.pdbx_description
1 polymer ?
#
loop_
_entity_poly.entity_id
_entity_poly.type
_entity_poly.pdbx_seq_one_letter_code
_entity_poly.pdbx_strand_id
1 'polypeptide(L)'
;MPWKDRNKREHTLCRQDCSQLKMPKRERGVIEGKLAPFLGKVIKFATSHVYSCSLCSQKGFICEICNNGEILYPFEDISTSRCESCGAVFHSECKEKSVPCPRCVRRELQKKQKSFWRQLNVDESLEEACTMFELSYQNT
;
A
#
# COMPACT_ATOMS: atom_id res chain seq x y z
N MET A 1 -9.30 -12.81 -2.52
CA MET A 1 -8.05 -12.03 -2.57
C MET A 1 -7.99 -11.11 -1.34
N PRO A 2 -7.22 -11.43 -0.30
CA PRO A 2 -7.31 -10.75 0.98
C PRO A 2 -6.19 -9.71 1.11
N TRP A 3 -6.37 -8.54 0.49
CA TRP A 3 -5.62 -7.33 0.87
C TRP A 3 -6.34 -6.53 1.97
N LYS A 4 -7.53 -6.98 2.41
CA LYS A 4 -8.42 -6.25 3.34
C LYS A 4 -8.07 -6.40 4.83
N ASP A 5 -7.22 -7.36 5.20
CA ASP A 5 -7.04 -7.73 6.62
C ASP A 5 -5.61 -7.54 7.14
N ARG A 6 -4.78 -6.76 6.45
CA ARG A 6 -3.60 -6.19 7.07
C ARG A 6 -4.00 -4.84 7.62
N ASN A 7 -4.26 -4.80 8.93
CA ASN A 7 -4.13 -3.60 9.76
C ASN A 7 -5.40 -2.87 10.27
N LYS A 8 -6.35 -3.59 10.88
CA LYS A 8 -7.36 -2.93 11.75
C LYS A 8 -6.82 -2.56 13.13
N ARG A 9 -5.79 -3.27 13.62
CA ARG A 9 -5.20 -3.09 14.96
C ARG A 9 -4.14 -1.98 15.05
N GLU A 10 -3.27 -1.79 14.06
CA GLU A 10 -2.28 -0.69 14.07
C GLU A 10 -2.89 0.67 13.65
N HIS A 11 -4.02 0.69 12.94
CA HIS A 11 -4.80 1.93 12.73
C HIS A 11 -5.42 2.47 14.03
N THR A 12 -5.77 1.60 14.97
CA THR A 12 -6.22 1.99 16.32
C THR A 12 -5.07 2.37 17.26
N LEU A 13 -3.88 1.78 17.10
CA LEU A 13 -2.70 2.09 17.93
C LEU A 13 -2.16 3.51 17.67
N CYS A 14 -2.09 3.93 16.40
CA CYS A 14 -1.77 5.33 16.06
C CYS A 14 -2.76 6.32 16.72
N ARG A 15 -4.04 5.96 16.86
CA ARG A 15 -5.05 6.79 17.53
C ARG A 15 -4.80 6.95 19.03
N GLN A 16 -4.22 5.95 19.71
CA GLN A 16 -4.02 5.95 21.16
C GLN A 16 -2.76 6.72 21.55
N ASP A 17 -1.66 6.58 20.82
CA ASP A 17 -0.40 7.30 21.10
C ASP A 17 -0.42 8.76 20.60
N CYS A 18 -1.30 9.10 19.66
CA CYS A 18 -1.52 10.48 19.22
C CYS A 18 -2.59 11.24 20.03
N SER A 19 -3.08 10.66 21.12
CA SER A 19 -4.20 11.21 21.93
C SER A 19 -3.91 12.58 22.57
N GLN A 20 -2.63 12.98 22.66
CA GLN A 20 -2.19 14.29 23.15
C GLN A 20 -2.33 15.41 22.09
N LEU A 21 -2.54 15.05 20.83
CA LEU A 21 -2.64 15.98 19.70
C LEU A 21 -4.09 16.42 19.52
N LYS A 22 -4.45 17.58 20.08
CA LYS A 22 -5.78 18.18 19.92
C LYS A 22 -6.00 18.60 18.47
N MET A 23 -6.71 17.76 17.71
CA MET A 23 -7.29 18.14 16.41
C MET A 23 -8.03 19.49 16.52
N PRO A 24 -8.00 20.34 15.48
CA PRO A 24 -8.88 21.51 15.42
C PRO A 24 -10.33 21.06 15.68
N LYS A 25 -11.01 21.70 16.64
CA LYS A 25 -12.37 21.30 17.03
C LYS A 25 -13.28 21.32 15.80
N ARG A 26 -14.13 20.30 15.68
CA ARG A 26 -15.13 20.19 14.61
C ARG A 26 -16.20 21.27 14.80
N GLU A 27 -16.06 22.38 14.09
CA GLU A 27 -17.08 23.43 14.04
C GLU A 27 -18.21 22.99 13.10
N ARG A 28 -19.43 22.85 13.64
CA ARG A 28 -20.64 22.57 12.85
C ARG A 28 -21.15 23.89 12.27
N GLY A 29 -20.67 24.21 11.07
CA GLY A 29 -21.14 25.35 10.31
C GLY A 29 -20.27 25.56 9.09
N VAL A 30 -20.76 25.18 7.91
CA VAL A 30 -20.16 25.66 6.65
C VAL A 30 -20.62 27.11 6.50
N ILE A 31 -19.87 28.02 7.11
CA ILE A 31 -20.04 29.45 6.87
C ILE A 31 -19.25 29.75 5.59
N GLU A 32 -19.92 30.28 4.57
CA GLU A 32 -19.28 30.67 3.31
C GLU A 32 -18.02 31.51 3.59
N GLY A 33 -16.90 31.13 2.98
CA GLY A 33 -15.60 31.78 3.16
C GLY A 33 -14.75 31.32 4.37
N LYS A 34 -15.29 30.59 5.35
CA LYS A 34 -14.49 30.09 6.51
C LYS A 34 -13.96 28.67 6.36
N LEU A 35 -14.46 27.91 5.37
CA LEU A 35 -14.05 26.52 5.15
C LEU A 35 -12.62 26.39 4.64
N ALA A 36 -12.22 27.18 3.65
CA ALA A 36 -10.86 27.15 3.08
C ALA A 36 -9.75 27.41 4.14
N PRO A 37 -9.82 28.47 4.97
CA PRO A 37 -8.79 28.69 6.00
C PRO A 37 -8.83 27.63 7.10
N PHE A 38 -10.00 27.03 7.40
CA PHE A 38 -10.09 25.92 8.33
C PHE A 38 -9.39 24.66 7.78
N LEU A 39 -9.66 24.30 6.52
CA LEU A 39 -9.01 23.17 5.86
C LEU A 39 -7.48 23.36 5.78
N GLY A 40 -7.03 24.58 5.49
CA GLY A 40 -5.60 24.91 5.52
C GLY A 40 -4.95 24.64 6.89
N LYS A 41 -5.63 24.95 8.00
CA LYS A 41 -5.15 24.64 9.35
C LYS A 41 -5.10 23.12 9.60
N VAL A 42 -6.12 22.39 9.17
CA VAL A 42 -6.19 20.92 9.31
C VAL A 42 -5.07 20.24 8.51
N ILE A 43 -4.84 20.67 7.27
CA ILE A 43 -3.77 20.13 6.41
C ILE A 43 -2.41 20.38 7.05
N LYS A 44 -2.11 21.63 7.44
CA LYS A 44 -0.84 21.97 8.10
C LYS A 44 -0.60 21.14 9.36
N PHE A 45 -1.65 20.95 10.16
CA PHE A 45 -1.59 20.11 11.35
C PHE A 45 -1.28 18.65 11.00
N ALA A 46 -2.02 18.06 10.06
CA ALA A 46 -1.87 16.67 9.66
C ALA A 46 -0.48 16.41 9.07
N THR A 47 0.01 17.31 8.21
CA THR A 47 1.35 17.26 7.63
C THR A 47 2.42 17.29 8.71
N SER A 48 2.35 18.25 9.64
CA SER A 48 3.29 18.33 10.77
C SER A 48 3.28 17.07 11.65
N HIS A 49 2.10 16.51 11.88
CA HIS A 49 1.94 15.27 12.64
C HIS A 49 2.65 14.08 11.98
N VAL A 50 2.50 13.94 10.66
CA VAL A 50 3.12 12.82 9.93
C VAL A 50 4.63 12.85 10.04
N TYR A 51 5.27 14.02 9.97
CA TYR A 51 6.73 14.11 10.12
C TYR A 51 7.21 13.98 11.57
N SER A 52 6.40 14.39 12.56
CA SER A 52 6.79 14.36 13.98
C SER A 52 6.49 13.04 14.68
N CYS A 53 5.54 12.25 14.17
CA CYS A 53 5.17 10.97 14.75
C CYS A 53 5.91 9.82 14.06
N SER A 54 6.73 9.09 14.83
CA SER A 54 7.48 7.94 14.34
C SER A 54 6.61 6.85 13.71
N LEU A 55 5.39 6.63 14.20
CA LEU A 55 4.47 5.64 13.63
C LEU A 55 3.88 6.10 12.29
N CYS A 56 3.63 7.38 12.13
CA CYS A 56 3.08 7.95 10.90
C CYS A 56 4.15 8.13 9.83
N SER A 57 5.36 8.52 10.21
CA SER A 57 6.45 8.71 9.26
C SER A 57 6.87 7.41 8.57
N GLN A 58 6.72 6.28 9.24
CA GLN A 58 6.96 4.95 8.67
C GLN A 58 5.90 4.50 7.64
N LYS A 59 4.77 5.22 7.51
CA LYS A 59 3.70 4.89 6.56
C LYS A 59 3.86 5.57 5.19
N GLY A 60 4.98 6.25 4.95
CA GLY A 60 5.28 6.83 3.64
C GLY A 60 5.63 5.78 2.58
N PHE A 61 5.89 6.26 1.37
CA PHE A 61 6.18 5.44 0.18
C PHE A 61 7.62 5.66 -0.26
N ILE A 62 8.25 4.65 -0.83
CA ILE A 62 9.55 4.79 -1.52
C ILE A 62 9.28 4.71 -3.01
N CYS A 63 9.89 5.62 -3.78
CA CYS A 63 9.78 5.62 -5.23
C CYS A 63 10.49 4.39 -5.82
N GLU A 64 9.73 3.41 -6.34
CA GLU A 64 10.28 2.16 -6.91
C GLU A 64 11.15 2.37 -8.18
N ILE A 65 11.19 3.60 -8.73
CA ILE A 65 11.89 3.93 -9.98
C ILE A 65 13.32 4.38 -9.70
N CYS A 66 13.50 5.36 -8.82
CA CYS A 66 14.82 5.87 -8.45
C CYS A 66 15.41 5.15 -7.23
N ASN A 67 14.57 4.65 -6.33
CA ASN A 67 14.98 4.01 -5.07
C ASN A 67 15.98 4.86 -4.24
N ASN A 68 15.89 6.19 -4.31
CA ASN A 68 16.81 7.11 -3.64
C ASN A 68 16.69 7.12 -2.09
N GLY A 69 15.84 6.27 -1.51
CA GLY A 69 15.61 6.20 -0.06
C GLY A 69 14.77 7.34 0.53
N GLU A 70 14.38 8.32 -0.29
CA GLU A 70 13.46 9.39 0.11
C GLU A 70 12.05 8.84 0.35
N ILE A 71 11.48 9.21 1.49
CA ILE A 71 10.12 8.84 1.88
C ILE A 71 9.17 9.89 1.30
N LEU A 72 8.27 9.43 0.44
CA LEU A 72 7.24 10.22 -0.21
C LEU A 72 5.92 10.11 0.53
N TYR A 73 5.23 11.23 0.67
CA TYR A 73 3.87 11.23 1.21
C TYR A 73 2.85 11.63 0.16
N PRO A 74 1.67 10.96 0.14
CA PRO A 74 0.65 11.26 -0.84
C PRO A 74 0.21 12.74 -0.85
N PHE A 75 0.27 13.45 0.28
CA PHE A 75 -0.16 14.86 0.39
C PHE A 75 0.89 15.87 -0.12
N GLU A 76 2.08 15.42 -0.52
CA GLU A 76 3.14 16.25 -1.11
C GLU A 76 2.91 16.37 -2.62
N ASP A 77 1.82 17.01 -3.02
CA ASP A 77 1.37 17.04 -4.42
C ASP A 77 2.32 17.83 -5.36
N ILE A 78 3.29 18.56 -4.82
CA ILE A 78 4.28 19.32 -5.61
C ILE A 78 5.40 18.41 -6.12
N SER A 79 5.94 17.54 -5.26
CA SER A 79 7.10 16.69 -5.57
C SER A 79 6.72 15.25 -5.93
N THR A 80 5.47 14.86 -5.68
CA THR A 80 5.01 13.48 -5.85
C THR A 80 3.79 13.36 -6.76
N SER A 81 3.67 12.22 -7.43
CA SER A 81 2.56 11.87 -8.29
C SER A 81 2.06 10.47 -7.95
N ARG A 82 0.72 10.30 -7.92
CA ARG A 82 0.07 9.03 -7.61
C ARG A 82 -0.44 8.36 -8.88
N CYS A 83 -0.23 7.06 -8.99
CA CYS A 83 -0.83 6.27 -10.06
C CYS A 83 -2.33 6.06 -9.80
N GLU A 84 -3.18 6.49 -10.73
CA GLU A 84 -4.64 6.36 -10.64
C GLU A 84 -5.12 4.91 -10.54
N SER A 85 -4.42 3.96 -11.18
CA SER A 85 -4.86 2.56 -11.23
C SER A 85 -4.50 1.76 -9.98
N CYS A 86 -3.36 2.04 -9.34
CA CYS A 86 -2.86 1.22 -8.22
C CYS A 86 -2.56 1.98 -6.93
N GLY A 87 -2.67 3.31 -6.94
CA GLY A 87 -2.41 4.17 -5.79
C GLY A 87 -0.95 4.24 -5.35
N ALA A 88 0.00 3.73 -6.13
CA ALA A 88 1.42 3.88 -5.83
C ALA A 88 1.87 5.33 -6.03
N VAL A 89 2.74 5.80 -5.13
CA VAL A 89 3.29 7.16 -5.14
C VAL A 89 4.73 7.11 -5.65
N PHE A 90 5.06 8.03 -6.54
CA PHE A 90 6.38 8.20 -7.12
C PHE A 90 6.73 9.68 -7.12
N HIS A 91 8.00 10.04 -7.34
CA HIS A 91 8.33 11.43 -7.69
C HIS A 91 7.62 11.82 -8.99
N SER A 92 7.20 13.07 -9.10
CA SER A 92 6.52 13.59 -10.30
C SER A 92 7.33 13.33 -11.57
N GLU A 93 8.63 13.67 -11.55
CA GLU A 93 9.55 13.44 -12.67
C GLU A 93 9.75 11.95 -12.98
N CYS A 94 9.81 11.10 -11.95
CA CYS A 94 9.97 9.65 -12.13
C CYS A 94 8.71 9.07 -12.78
N LYS A 95 7.52 9.52 -12.36
CA LYS A 95 6.25 9.05 -12.88
C LYS A 95 6.07 9.40 -14.36
N GLU A 96 6.52 10.58 -14.77
CA GLU A 96 6.47 11.05 -16.15
C GLU A 96 7.37 10.20 -17.07
N LYS A 97 8.58 9.87 -16.61
CA LYS A 97 9.52 9.00 -17.33
C LYS A 97 9.09 7.52 -17.41
N SER A 98 8.15 7.09 -16.57
CA SER A 98 7.75 5.68 -16.41
C SER A 98 6.25 5.46 -16.62
N VAL A 99 5.84 5.58 -17.88
CA VAL A 99 4.50 5.22 -18.35
C VAL A 99 4.65 4.04 -19.31
N PRO A 100 4.04 2.87 -19.03
CA PRO A 100 3.08 2.57 -17.98
C PRO A 100 3.70 2.39 -16.57
N CYS A 101 2.88 2.52 -15.51
CA CYS A 101 3.34 2.37 -14.13
C CYS A 101 3.99 0.99 -13.88
N PRO A 102 5.23 0.91 -13.37
CA PRO A 102 5.97 -0.35 -13.22
C PRO A 102 5.25 -1.34 -12.29
N ARG A 103 4.60 -0.83 -11.25
CA ARG A 103 3.82 -1.64 -10.30
C ARG A 103 2.56 -2.24 -10.95
N CYS A 104 1.92 -1.51 -11.87
CA CYS A 104 0.78 -2.02 -12.65
C CYS A 104 1.23 -3.11 -13.62
N VAL A 105 2.34 -2.89 -14.34
CA VAL A 105 2.92 -3.89 -15.26
C VAL A 105 3.24 -5.19 -14.51
N ARG A 106 3.93 -5.09 -13.38
CA ARG A 106 4.27 -6.24 -12.54
C ARG A 106 3.03 -7.00 -12.07
N ARG A 107 2.00 -6.26 -11.63
CA ARG A 107 0.72 -6.85 -11.18
C ARG A 107 0.02 -7.59 -12.32
N GLU A 108 0.04 -7.04 -13.52
CA GLU A 108 -0.60 -7.64 -14.68
C GLU A 108 0.14 -8.91 -15.14
N LEU A 109 1.48 -8.89 -15.15
CA LEU A 109 2.28 -10.07 -15.46
C LEU A 109 2.03 -11.22 -14.46
N GLN A 110 1.94 -10.91 -13.16
CA GLN A 110 1.64 -11.92 -12.14
C GLN A 110 0.25 -12.57 -12.30
N LYS A 111 -0.76 -11.83 -12.77
CA LYS A 111 -2.07 -12.43 -13.06
C LYS A 111 -1.98 -13.47 -14.18
N LYS A 112 -1.27 -13.14 -15.27
CA LYS A 112 -1.06 -14.04 -16.42
C LYS A 112 -0.25 -15.29 -16.05
N GLN A 113 0.75 -15.14 -15.18
CA GLN A 113 1.57 -16.27 -14.73
C GLN A 113 0.77 -17.22 -13.83
N LYS A 114 -0.11 -16.70 -12.95
CA LYS A 114 -0.99 -17.54 -12.12
C LYS A 114 -2.00 -18.33 -12.93
N SER A 115 -2.50 -17.81 -14.05
CA SER A 115 -3.31 -18.63 -14.97
C SER A 115 -2.50 -19.76 -15.58
N PHE A 116 -1.25 -19.52 -15.98
CA PHE A 116 -0.39 -20.56 -16.55
C PHE A 116 -0.09 -21.70 -15.56
N TRP A 117 0.39 -21.39 -14.35
CA TRP A 117 0.66 -22.42 -13.32
C TRP A 117 -0.60 -23.05 -12.73
N ARG A 118 -1.76 -22.40 -12.81
CA ARG A 118 -3.06 -23.00 -12.43
C ARG A 118 -3.60 -23.95 -13.50
N GLN A 119 -3.23 -23.74 -14.77
CA GLN A 119 -3.53 -24.68 -15.87
C GLN A 119 -2.66 -25.94 -15.78
N LEU A 120 -1.42 -25.81 -15.33
CA LEU A 120 -0.53 -26.93 -15.00
C LEU A 120 -0.89 -27.48 -13.61
N ASN A 121 -2.09 -28.06 -13.51
CA ASN A 121 -2.53 -28.79 -12.32
C ASN A 121 -1.68 -30.07 -12.18
N VAL A 122 -0.43 -29.93 -11.73
CA VAL A 122 0.50 -31.02 -11.35
C VAL A 122 0.13 -31.53 -9.96
N ASP A 123 -1.16 -31.78 -9.73
CA ASP A 123 -1.64 -32.49 -8.54
C ASP A 123 -2.13 -33.91 -8.90
N GLU A 124 -2.46 -34.17 -10.18
CA GLU A 124 -2.97 -35.50 -10.59
C GLU A 124 -1.85 -36.52 -10.84
N SER A 125 -0.61 -36.09 -11.13
CA SER A 125 0.51 -37.01 -11.41
C SER A 125 1.44 -37.26 -10.23
N LEU A 126 1.32 -36.50 -9.12
CA LEU A 126 2.22 -36.67 -7.96
C LEU A 126 1.63 -37.64 -6.93
N GLU A 127 0.30 -37.70 -6.79
CA GLU A 127 -0.35 -38.73 -5.96
C GLU A 127 -0.21 -40.13 -6.59
N GLU A 128 -0.22 -40.24 -7.92
CA GLU A 128 0.06 -41.50 -8.64
C GLU A 128 1.51 -41.97 -8.48
N ALA A 129 2.47 -41.05 -8.34
CA ALA A 129 3.88 -41.39 -8.09
C ALA A 129 4.15 -41.80 -6.64
N CYS A 130 3.47 -41.18 -5.66
CA CYS A 130 3.62 -41.52 -4.24
C CYS A 130 2.96 -42.87 -3.90
N THR A 131 1.82 -43.20 -4.51
CA THR A 131 1.11 -44.47 -4.25
C THR A 131 1.86 -45.70 -4.79
N MET A 132 2.76 -45.53 -5.78
CA MET A 132 3.61 -46.62 -6.25
C MET A 132 4.75 -46.97 -5.29
N PHE A 133 5.19 -46.05 -4.44
CA PHE A 133 6.34 -46.31 -3.55
C PHE A 133 5.91 -47.02 -2.25
N GLU A 134 4.69 -46.81 -1.75
CA GLU A 134 4.22 -47.40 -0.48
C GLU A 134 3.88 -48.90 -0.55
N LEU A 135 3.54 -49.45 -1.72
CA LEU A 135 3.22 -50.89 -1.87
C LEU A 135 4.45 -51.80 -1.85
N SER A 136 5.66 -51.23 -1.94
CA SER A 136 6.92 -51.98 -1.85
C SER A 136 7.38 -52.24 -0.41
N TYR A 137 6.88 -51.46 0.55
CA TYR A 137 7.34 -51.52 1.96
C TYR A 137 6.48 -52.41 2.87
N GLN A 138 5.36 -52.96 2.36
CA GLN A 138 4.51 -53.88 3.12
C GLN A 138 4.75 -55.37 2.80
N ASN A 139 5.73 -55.69 1.96
CA ASN A 139 6.04 -57.08 1.55
C ASN A 139 7.48 -57.53 1.88
N THR A 140 8.10 -56.96 2.91
CA THR A 140 9.34 -57.48 3.52
C THR A 140 9.19 -57.65 5.02
#